data_AF-A0A3B6JQ74-F1
#
_entry.id   AF-A0A3B6JQ74-F1
#
_cell.length_a   1.000
_cell.length_b   1.000
_cell.length_c   1.000
_cell.angle_alpha   90.00
_cell.angle_beta   90.00
_cell.angle_gamma   90.00
#
_symmetry.space_group_name_H-M   'P 1'
#
loop_
_entity.id
_entity.type
_entity.pdbx_description
1 polymer ?
#
loop_
_entity_poly.entity_id
_entity_poly.type
_entity_poly.pdbx_seq_one_letter_code
_entity_poly.pdbx_strand_id
1 'polypeptide(L)'
;MASAGQRCAGCYGGIGRSEAAFSSECAHTFHPLCVSGAHSCPSCSAPMPMWTSPFVDQPSPAVYDDDEPLEPLAAPLDDDAANGGGRLVLDAHCEHPAVARGEPHDSFVVLVHAKAPGAATAAAAEQARTPLDLVTVLDVSGSMTDLKIALAGKVKAKDAVQLLMADGGTNILKGLTEAAKVLDGRRHKNAVASVILLSDGQDTYNLGGGGYGYGSVSYSKNYRALVPGSLLSSAGHRSTPIHTFGFGGDHDSSAMHTIAEETGGTFSFIEDETVVQDSFAQCIGGLLSVVVQEALITVKCVHPVRVRAVKSGRYDSSIDAYARSASVDVGELYADEERRFLLLVDVPKAGEADEVTQIMKVTCTYRDTATGQVVDVAGEDVAVQRPVEVAKDQQPSMEVAREKFRVEATEDIAAARAAAERGEYTEAARILDRRQEALLPALADDARCKALVEELRELSTRVASRREYEKSGRACILTGYSSHAQQRAASACVAGAGGGYRCPPPPGGAGGMGMGGAASVFGFGAAGAYATPAMQMMVGASRQVREQQQQQQPSTLKRKSGSDGGN
;
A
#
# COMPACT_ATOMS: atom_id res chain seq x y z
N MET A 1 -14.59 41.30 -34.12
CA MET A 1 -15.86 41.38 -33.35
C MET A 1 -15.91 40.16 -32.44
N ALA A 2 -15.61 40.32 -31.15
CA ALA A 2 -15.58 39.21 -30.18
C ALA A 2 -17.01 38.88 -29.72
N SER A 3 -17.39 37.60 -29.73
CA SER A 3 -18.68 37.14 -29.22
C SER A 3 -18.78 37.43 -27.72
N ALA A 4 -19.83 38.13 -27.29
CA ALA A 4 -20.13 38.35 -25.88
C ALA A 4 -20.20 37.00 -25.14
N GLY A 5 -19.40 36.83 -24.08
CA GLY A 5 -19.48 35.66 -23.22
C GLY A 5 -20.85 35.59 -22.53
N GLN A 6 -21.42 34.39 -22.42
CA GLN A 6 -22.65 34.18 -21.66
C GLN A 6 -22.42 34.59 -20.20
N ARG A 7 -23.41 35.22 -19.55
CA ARG A 7 -23.34 35.63 -18.13
C ARG A 7 -24.35 34.82 -17.33
N CYS A 8 -23.95 34.42 -16.12
CA CYS A 8 -24.82 33.75 -15.18
C CYS A 8 -25.94 34.68 -14.73
N ALA A 9 -27.20 34.28 -14.90
CA ALA A 9 -28.36 35.06 -14.49
C ALA A 9 -28.61 35.08 -12.97
N GLY A 10 -27.88 34.25 -12.20
CA GLY A 10 -27.94 34.22 -10.73
C GLY A 10 -26.94 35.14 -10.05
N CYS A 11 -25.65 35.07 -10.42
CA CYS A 11 -24.59 35.85 -9.80
C CYS A 11 -23.99 36.95 -10.70
N TYR A 12 -24.47 37.08 -11.95
CA TYR A 12 -23.98 38.02 -12.96
C TYR A 12 -22.50 37.87 -13.36
N GLY A 13 -21.84 36.80 -12.90
CA GLY A 13 -20.50 36.39 -13.32
C GLY A 13 -20.47 35.95 -14.79
N GLY A 14 -19.30 36.06 -15.43
CA GLY A 14 -19.11 35.53 -16.79
C GLY A 14 -18.96 34.01 -16.75
N ILE A 15 -19.60 33.31 -17.70
CA ILE A 15 -19.49 31.88 -17.90
C ILE A 15 -18.45 31.64 -18.99
N GLY A 16 -17.31 31.03 -18.62
CA GLY A 16 -16.24 30.68 -19.53
C GLY A 16 -16.64 29.59 -20.54
N ARG A 17 -15.99 29.54 -21.71
CA ARG A 17 -16.25 28.50 -22.73
C ARG A 17 -15.94 27.07 -22.27
N SER A 18 -15.24 26.91 -21.16
CA SER A 18 -14.87 25.63 -20.53
C SER A 18 -15.56 25.40 -19.18
N GLU A 19 -16.50 26.26 -18.79
CA GLU A 19 -17.29 26.12 -17.56
C GLU A 19 -18.64 25.48 -17.87
N ALA A 20 -19.06 24.53 -17.04
CA ALA A 20 -20.39 23.93 -17.13
C ALA A 20 -21.46 25.00 -16.91
N ALA A 21 -22.49 25.02 -17.75
CA ALA A 21 -23.55 26.00 -17.73
C ALA A 21 -24.91 25.29 -17.81
N PHE A 22 -25.84 25.66 -16.94
CA PHE A 22 -27.21 25.17 -16.99
C PHE A 22 -28.08 26.20 -17.70
N SER A 23 -28.64 25.85 -18.85
CA SER A 23 -29.64 26.68 -19.54
C SER A 23 -31.03 26.14 -19.28
N SER A 24 -31.84 26.96 -18.64
CA SER A 24 -33.25 26.67 -18.39
C SER A 24 -34.12 26.85 -19.64
N GLU A 25 -35.32 26.27 -19.64
CA GLU A 25 -36.31 26.44 -20.72
C GLU A 25 -36.73 27.89 -20.94
N CYS A 26 -36.58 28.74 -19.92
CA CYS A 26 -36.77 30.20 -20.04
C CYS A 26 -35.54 30.94 -20.58
N ALA A 27 -34.58 30.22 -21.18
CA ALA A 27 -33.37 30.72 -21.82
C ALA A 27 -32.39 31.48 -20.90
N HIS A 28 -32.58 31.42 -19.58
CA HIS A 28 -31.60 31.91 -18.62
C HIS A 28 -30.52 30.86 -18.39
N THR A 29 -29.26 31.29 -18.44
CA THR A 29 -28.09 30.44 -18.19
C THR A 29 -27.53 30.73 -16.80
N PHE A 30 -27.22 29.69 -16.04
CA PHE A 30 -26.72 29.77 -14.67
C PHE A 30 -25.45 28.94 -14.50
N HIS A 31 -24.61 29.32 -13.53
CA HIS A 31 -23.64 28.36 -12.98
C HIS A 31 -24.42 27.23 -12.29
N PRO A 32 -23.94 25.98 -12.34
CA PRO A 32 -24.56 24.84 -11.66
C PRO A 32 -24.83 25.12 -10.17
N LEU A 33 -23.90 25.77 -9.47
CA LEU A 33 -24.04 26.17 -8.07
C LEU A 33 -25.12 27.25 -7.82
N CYS A 34 -25.43 28.09 -8.82
CA CYS A 34 -26.43 29.15 -8.68
C CYS A 34 -27.88 28.64 -8.80
N VAL A 35 -28.09 27.39 -9.20
CA VAL A 35 -29.41 26.76 -9.37
C VAL A 35 -29.56 25.44 -8.60
N SER A 36 -28.54 25.02 -7.84
CA SER A 36 -28.61 23.82 -7.00
C SER A 36 -29.75 23.93 -5.97
N GLY A 37 -30.67 22.97 -5.97
CA GLY A 37 -31.83 22.93 -5.07
C GLY A 37 -32.98 23.90 -5.42
N ALA A 38 -32.92 24.62 -6.55
CA ALA A 38 -33.99 25.53 -6.95
C ALA A 38 -35.13 24.80 -7.67
N HIS A 39 -36.37 24.95 -7.18
CA HIS A 39 -37.59 24.42 -7.84
C HIS A 39 -38.17 25.37 -8.90
N SER A 40 -37.62 26.58 -9.00
CA SER A 40 -38.05 27.62 -9.92
C SER A 40 -36.88 28.50 -10.31
N CYS A 41 -36.93 29.06 -11.51
CA CYS A 41 -35.89 29.95 -12.00
C CYS A 41 -35.64 31.12 -11.04
N PRO A 42 -34.41 31.31 -10.52
CA PRO A 42 -34.12 32.43 -9.60
C PRO A 42 -34.36 33.80 -10.25
N SER A 43 -34.31 33.88 -11.58
CA SER A 43 -34.45 35.14 -12.32
C SER A 43 -35.90 35.47 -12.71
N CYS A 44 -36.70 34.47 -13.12
CA CYS A 44 -38.06 34.72 -13.63
C CYS A 44 -39.16 33.87 -12.97
N SER A 45 -38.81 33.06 -11.96
CA SER A 45 -39.73 32.18 -11.22
C SER A 45 -40.47 31.14 -12.08
N ALA A 46 -40.07 30.93 -13.33
CA ALA A 46 -40.60 29.85 -14.15
C ALA A 46 -40.31 28.48 -13.50
N PRO A 47 -41.28 27.56 -13.46
CA PRO A 47 -41.07 26.22 -12.90
C PRO A 47 -39.97 25.52 -13.70
N MET A 48 -38.97 24.99 -13.00
CA MET A 48 -37.89 24.21 -13.60
C MET A 48 -38.11 22.73 -13.28
N PRO A 49 -37.85 21.78 -14.22
CA PRO A 49 -37.78 20.38 -13.86
C PRO A 49 -36.74 20.22 -12.76
N MET A 50 -37.10 19.50 -11.69
CA MET A 50 -36.27 19.30 -10.52
C MET A 50 -34.89 18.84 -11.00
N TRP A 51 -33.85 19.65 -10.81
CA TRP A 51 -32.50 19.14 -10.93
C TRP A 51 -32.22 18.34 -9.66
N THR A 52 -32.81 17.15 -9.59
CA THR A 52 -32.31 16.08 -8.75
C THR A 52 -30.90 15.82 -9.25
N SER A 53 -29.90 16.00 -8.39
CA SER A 53 -28.58 15.46 -8.65
C SER A 53 -28.78 14.03 -9.17
N PRO A 54 -28.23 13.64 -10.33
CA PRO A 54 -28.42 12.29 -10.87
C PRO A 54 -27.85 11.19 -9.96
N PHE A 55 -27.32 11.53 -8.78
CA PHE A 55 -26.69 10.61 -7.84
C PHE A 55 -27.45 10.42 -6.52
N VAL A 56 -28.53 11.17 -6.28
CA VAL A 56 -29.40 10.93 -5.12
C VAL A 56 -30.59 10.11 -5.62
N ASP A 57 -30.55 8.79 -5.39
CA ASP A 57 -31.55 7.78 -5.78
C ASP A 57 -31.63 7.34 -7.26
N GLN A 58 -30.49 7.09 -7.93
CA GLN A 58 -30.52 6.06 -8.98
C GLN A 58 -30.49 4.68 -8.31
N PRO A 59 -31.45 3.77 -8.56
CA PRO A 59 -31.23 2.36 -8.22
C PRO A 59 -29.93 1.92 -8.90
N SER A 60 -29.05 1.21 -8.16
CA SER A 60 -27.83 0.68 -8.76
C SER A 60 -28.20 -0.07 -10.05
N PRO A 61 -27.46 0.13 -11.15
CA PRO A 61 -27.78 -0.52 -12.41
C PRO A 61 -27.85 -2.03 -12.19
N ALA A 62 -28.91 -2.67 -12.70
CA ALA A 62 -29.12 -4.10 -12.49
C ALA A 62 -28.01 -4.96 -13.09
N VAL A 63 -27.22 -4.39 -14.02
CA VAL A 63 -26.09 -5.02 -14.70
C VAL A 63 -25.01 -3.96 -14.93
N TYR A 64 -23.76 -4.26 -14.56
CA TYR A 64 -22.57 -3.48 -14.91
C TYR A 64 -22.01 -4.05 -16.22
N ASP A 65 -22.40 -3.50 -17.38
CA ASP A 65 -22.07 -4.02 -18.72
C ASP A 65 -21.37 -3.02 -19.65
N ASP A 66 -20.76 -1.97 -19.10
CA ASP A 66 -20.02 -0.95 -19.83
C ASP A 66 -18.53 -1.30 -20.06
N ASP A 67 -18.08 -2.48 -19.63
CA ASP A 67 -16.71 -2.96 -19.83
C ASP A 67 -16.42 -3.28 -21.32
N GLU A 68 -15.65 -2.44 -22.00
CA GLU A 68 -15.09 -2.73 -23.32
C GLU A 68 -13.80 -3.56 -23.20
N PRO A 69 -13.57 -4.57 -24.05
CA PRO A 69 -12.35 -5.36 -24.00
C PRO A 69 -11.14 -4.49 -24.31
N LEU A 70 -10.10 -4.58 -23.47
CA LEU A 70 -8.80 -4.02 -23.79
C LEU A 70 -8.19 -4.88 -24.91
N GLU A 71 -7.83 -4.26 -26.05
CA GLU A 71 -7.08 -4.98 -27.07
C GLU A 71 -5.75 -5.46 -26.47
N PRO A 72 -5.40 -6.76 -26.61
CA PRO A 72 -4.10 -7.24 -26.20
C PRO A 72 -3.03 -6.45 -26.98
N LEU A 73 -2.17 -5.71 -26.26
CA LEU A 73 -0.95 -5.18 -26.86
C LEU A 73 -0.17 -6.37 -27.39
N ALA A 74 0.11 -6.38 -28.71
CA ALA A 74 0.74 -7.50 -29.39
C ALA A 74 2.00 -7.93 -28.62
N ALA A 75 2.09 -9.23 -28.29
CA ALA A 75 3.30 -9.80 -27.72
C ALA A 75 4.48 -9.44 -28.62
N PRO A 76 5.62 -8.96 -28.07
CA PRO A 76 6.81 -8.75 -28.86
C PRO A 76 7.15 -10.06 -29.59
N LEU A 77 7.34 -9.95 -30.90
CA LEU A 77 7.88 -11.04 -31.71
C LEU A 77 9.23 -11.44 -31.12
N ASP A 78 9.44 -12.75 -31.02
CA ASP A 78 10.63 -13.39 -30.51
C ASP A 78 11.92 -12.70 -30.97
N ASP A 79 12.70 -12.17 -30.02
CA ASP A 79 14.13 -11.98 -30.20
C ASP A 79 14.84 -12.65 -29.01
N ASP A 80 15.74 -13.56 -29.36
CA ASP A 80 16.54 -14.41 -28.48
C ASP A 80 17.21 -13.64 -27.33
N ALA A 81 16.60 -13.68 -26.14
CA ALA A 81 17.29 -13.48 -24.87
C ALA A 81 17.43 -14.84 -24.17
N ALA A 82 18.30 -15.68 -24.74
CA ALA A 82 18.72 -16.91 -24.09
C ALA A 82 19.34 -16.62 -22.71
N ASN A 83 18.85 -17.35 -21.72
CA ASN A 83 19.40 -17.61 -20.38
C ASN A 83 19.24 -16.53 -19.28
N GLY A 84 18.22 -16.71 -18.44
CA GLY A 84 18.30 -16.46 -16.98
C GLY A 84 17.47 -15.32 -16.39
N GLY A 85 16.95 -14.38 -17.18
CA GLY A 85 16.39 -13.12 -16.63
C GLY A 85 14.88 -13.06 -16.38
N GLY A 86 14.10 -14.07 -16.79
CA GLY A 86 12.63 -13.97 -16.85
C GLY A 86 11.84 -14.80 -15.83
N ARG A 87 12.49 -15.43 -14.84
CA ARG A 87 11.81 -16.29 -13.86
C ARG A 87 12.05 -15.79 -12.44
N LEU A 88 11.09 -16.07 -11.56
CA LEU A 88 11.26 -15.88 -10.12
C LEU A 88 12.54 -16.57 -9.64
N VAL A 89 13.35 -15.87 -8.85
CA VAL A 89 14.59 -16.38 -8.26
C VAL A 89 14.33 -16.79 -6.81
N LEU A 90 14.81 -17.98 -6.44
CA LEU A 90 14.72 -18.52 -5.07
C LEU A 90 16.13 -18.73 -4.53
N ASP A 91 16.49 -17.93 -3.53
CA ASP A 91 17.73 -18.07 -2.77
C ASP A 91 17.41 -18.55 -1.36
N ALA A 92 18.39 -19.22 -0.75
CA ALA A 92 18.29 -19.62 0.64
C ALA A 92 19.64 -19.44 1.36
N HIS A 93 19.57 -18.94 2.60
CA HIS A 93 20.76 -18.66 3.41
C HIS A 93 20.63 -19.27 4.80
N CYS A 94 21.64 -20.02 5.20
CA CYS A 94 21.77 -20.55 6.55
C CYS A 94 22.31 -19.48 7.52
N GLU A 95 21.89 -19.51 8.78
CA GLU A 95 22.40 -18.64 9.85
C GLU A 95 23.92 -18.75 9.99
N HIS A 96 24.42 -19.99 9.96
CA HIS A 96 25.84 -20.33 9.93
C HIS A 96 26.14 -21.29 8.79
N PRO A 97 27.28 -21.14 8.08
CA PRO A 97 27.65 -22.07 7.00
C PRO A 97 28.04 -23.47 7.51
N ALA A 98 28.37 -23.59 8.80
CA ALA A 98 28.80 -24.84 9.43
C ALA A 98 28.22 -24.98 10.85
N VAL A 99 27.88 -26.21 11.24
CA VAL A 99 27.34 -26.58 12.56
C VAL A 99 28.11 -27.79 13.06
N ALA A 100 28.51 -27.80 14.34
CA ALA A 100 29.28 -28.89 14.90
C ALA A 100 28.56 -30.25 14.74
N ARG A 101 29.29 -31.29 14.33
CA ARG A 101 28.70 -32.62 14.10
C ARG A 101 28.24 -33.33 15.38
N GLY A 102 28.84 -32.98 16.52
CA GLY A 102 28.74 -33.74 17.78
C GLY A 102 27.42 -33.58 18.51
N GLU A 103 26.67 -32.51 18.23
CA GLU A 103 25.48 -32.09 18.97
C GLU A 103 24.34 -31.72 18.00
N PRO A 104 23.07 -31.94 18.39
CA PRO A 104 21.95 -31.37 17.67
C PRO A 104 21.95 -29.84 17.81
N HIS A 105 21.46 -29.14 16.79
CA HIS A 105 21.24 -27.72 16.82
C HIS A 105 19.76 -27.43 16.69
N ASP A 106 19.17 -27.00 17.79
CA ASP A 106 17.77 -26.63 17.86
C ASP A 106 17.56 -25.22 17.26
N SER A 107 16.41 -25.01 16.62
CA SER A 107 16.02 -23.69 16.10
C SER A 107 17.05 -23.01 15.20
N PHE A 108 17.78 -23.78 14.39
CA PHE A 108 18.69 -23.26 13.38
C PHE A 108 17.90 -22.44 12.34
N VAL A 109 18.35 -21.22 12.03
CA VAL A 109 17.59 -20.34 11.14
C VAL A 109 18.04 -20.51 9.69
N VAL A 110 17.05 -20.72 8.81
CA VAL A 110 17.23 -20.67 7.35
C VAL A 110 16.33 -19.58 6.78
N LEU A 111 16.94 -18.63 6.10
CA LEU A 111 16.26 -17.59 5.33
C LEU A 111 15.93 -18.14 3.94
N VAL A 112 14.67 -18.06 3.53
CA VAL A 112 14.23 -18.26 2.14
C VAL A 112 13.89 -16.90 1.55
N HIS A 113 14.51 -16.58 0.42
CA HIS A 113 14.35 -15.32 -0.31
C HIS A 113 13.79 -15.60 -1.70
N ALA A 114 12.59 -15.08 -1.97
CA ALA A 114 11.97 -15.13 -3.29
C ALA A 114 11.99 -13.72 -3.91
N LYS A 115 12.50 -13.61 -5.13
CA LYS A 115 12.52 -12.35 -5.89
C LYS A 115 11.79 -12.53 -7.21
N ALA A 116 10.78 -11.71 -7.42
CA ALA A 116 10.04 -11.68 -8.68
C ALA A 116 10.94 -11.20 -9.84
N PRO A 117 10.69 -11.69 -11.07
CA PRO A 117 11.42 -11.21 -12.24
C PRO A 117 11.20 -9.70 -12.42
N GLY A 118 12.24 -9.00 -12.86
CA GLY A 118 12.14 -7.58 -13.15
C GLY A 118 11.29 -7.33 -14.38
N ALA A 119 10.68 -6.15 -14.46
CA ALA A 119 10.00 -5.73 -15.68
C ALA A 119 11.08 -5.55 -16.77
N ALA A 120 10.89 -6.16 -17.95
CA ALA A 120 11.70 -5.83 -19.12
C ALA A 120 11.70 -4.30 -19.31
N THR A 121 12.81 -3.73 -19.78
CA THR A 121 13.15 -2.29 -19.89
C THR A 121 11.98 -1.29 -19.89
N ALA A 122 12.15 -0.07 -19.39
CA ALA A 122 11.09 0.95 -19.30
C ALA A 122 10.18 1.09 -20.55
N ALA A 123 10.71 0.90 -21.77
CA ALA A 123 9.92 0.85 -23.00
C ALA A 123 9.01 -0.40 -23.12
N ALA A 124 9.51 -1.58 -22.76
CA ALA A 124 8.72 -2.81 -22.67
C ALA A 124 7.71 -2.77 -21.51
N ALA A 125 8.05 -2.17 -20.36
CA ALA A 125 7.11 -2.00 -19.24
C ALA A 125 5.94 -1.05 -19.57
N GLU A 126 6.15 -0.07 -20.45
CA GLU A 126 5.08 0.83 -20.92
C GLU A 126 4.15 0.16 -21.94
N GLN A 127 4.67 -0.82 -22.70
CA GLN A 127 3.95 -1.62 -23.70
C GLN A 127 3.40 -2.96 -23.17
N ALA A 128 3.81 -3.41 -21.98
CA ALA A 128 3.40 -4.67 -21.35
C ALA A 128 2.63 -4.43 -20.03
N ARG A 129 1.82 -3.38 -19.94
CA ARG A 129 0.96 -3.18 -18.76
C ARG A 129 -0.04 -4.33 -18.70
N THR A 130 0.02 -5.10 -17.62
CA THR A 130 -0.98 -6.13 -17.34
C THR A 130 -2.35 -5.47 -17.28
N PRO A 131 -3.35 -5.95 -18.05
CA PRO A 131 -4.73 -5.52 -17.90
C PRO A 131 -5.16 -5.61 -16.43
N LEU A 132 -5.70 -4.51 -15.89
CA LEU A 132 -6.05 -4.36 -14.48
C LEU A 132 -7.52 -3.95 -14.37
N ASP A 133 -8.28 -4.71 -13.59
CA ASP A 133 -9.62 -4.31 -13.17
C ASP A 133 -9.54 -3.58 -11.83
N LEU A 134 -9.83 -2.28 -11.84
CA LEU A 134 -9.70 -1.42 -10.67
C LEU A 134 -11.05 -0.81 -10.31
N VAL A 135 -11.53 -1.09 -9.09
CA VAL A 135 -12.73 -0.44 -8.54
C VAL A 135 -12.33 0.51 -7.43
N THR A 136 -12.72 1.78 -7.55
CA THR A 136 -12.44 2.80 -6.54
C THR A 136 -13.71 3.11 -5.75
N VAL A 137 -13.69 2.91 -4.45
CA VAL A 137 -14.71 3.29 -3.49
C VAL A 137 -14.26 4.56 -2.79
N LEU A 138 -15.00 5.65 -3.01
CA LEU A 138 -14.69 6.97 -2.46
C LEU A 138 -15.72 7.35 -1.39
N ASP A 139 -15.25 7.64 -0.18
CA ASP A 139 -16.08 8.31 0.82
C ASP A 139 -16.41 9.74 0.34
N VAL A 140 -17.70 10.06 0.31
CA VAL A 140 -18.24 11.37 -0.04
C VAL A 140 -19.09 11.93 1.11
N SER A 141 -18.79 11.53 2.34
CA SER A 141 -19.41 12.08 3.54
C SER A 141 -19.05 13.55 3.74
N GLY A 142 -19.82 14.26 4.56
CA GLY A 142 -19.65 15.70 4.81
C GLY A 142 -18.25 16.13 5.32
N SER A 143 -17.41 15.21 5.80
CA SER A 143 -16.02 15.48 6.21
C SER A 143 -15.04 15.64 5.04
N MET A 144 -15.40 15.14 3.86
CA MET A 144 -14.59 15.17 2.63
C MET A 144 -14.74 16.52 1.89
N THR A 145 -14.15 17.60 2.38
CA THR A 145 -14.22 18.92 1.74
C THR A 145 -13.59 18.95 0.33
N ASP A 146 -13.94 19.96 -0.48
CA ASP A 146 -13.59 20.11 -1.92
C ASP A 146 -12.10 19.90 -2.28
N LEU A 147 -11.17 20.07 -1.34
CA LEU A 147 -9.73 19.84 -1.53
C LEU A 147 -9.35 18.35 -1.57
N LYS A 148 -10.11 17.48 -0.89
CA LYS A 148 -9.82 16.04 -0.75
C LYS A 148 -10.37 15.19 -1.91
N ILE A 149 -11.34 15.70 -2.66
CA ILE A 149 -12.08 14.96 -3.71
C ILE A 149 -11.44 15.07 -5.11
N ALA A 150 -10.38 15.87 -5.27
CA ALA A 150 -9.74 16.08 -6.57
C ALA A 150 -8.88 14.86 -7.03
N LEU A 151 -9.50 13.85 -7.65
CA LEU A 151 -8.81 12.78 -8.38
C LEU A 151 -8.77 13.05 -9.89
N ALA A 152 -7.63 12.79 -10.54
CA ALA A 152 -7.44 12.96 -11.98
C ALA A 152 -7.68 11.66 -12.75
N GLY A 153 -8.57 11.69 -13.76
CA GLY A 153 -8.88 10.55 -14.64
C GLY A 153 -9.40 10.99 -16.03
N LYS A 154 -9.77 10.02 -16.90
CA LYS A 154 -10.36 10.25 -18.24
C LYS A 154 -11.54 11.23 -18.17
N VAL A 155 -11.76 12.06 -19.20
CA VAL A 155 -12.71 13.19 -19.20
C VAL A 155 -14.07 12.86 -18.56
N LYS A 156 -14.73 11.75 -18.89
CA LYS A 156 -16.01 11.35 -18.27
C LYS A 156 -15.91 11.03 -16.77
N ALA A 157 -14.87 10.32 -16.35
CA ALA A 157 -14.61 10.02 -14.95
C ALA A 157 -14.20 11.29 -14.18
N LYS A 158 -13.45 12.17 -14.84
CA LYS A 158 -13.10 13.50 -14.31
C LYS A 158 -14.34 14.36 -14.11
N ASP A 159 -15.23 14.41 -15.09
CA ASP A 159 -16.48 15.16 -15.01
C ASP A 159 -17.37 14.60 -13.87
N ALA A 160 -17.45 13.27 -13.73
CA ALA A 160 -18.18 12.63 -12.63
C ALA A 160 -17.58 12.94 -11.24
N VAL A 161 -16.25 12.85 -11.11
CA VAL A 161 -15.53 13.18 -9.86
C VAL A 161 -15.70 14.66 -9.51
N GLN A 162 -15.66 15.56 -10.49
CA GLN A 162 -15.85 16.99 -10.30
C GLN A 162 -17.27 17.39 -9.87
N LEU A 163 -18.24 16.47 -10.00
CA LEU A 163 -19.62 16.67 -9.57
C LEU A 163 -19.92 16.11 -8.18
N LEU A 164 -18.95 15.43 -7.53
CA LEU A 164 -19.13 14.90 -6.19
C LEU A 164 -19.21 16.03 -5.17
N MET A 165 -20.23 15.99 -4.32
CA MET A 165 -20.40 16.88 -3.18
C MET A 165 -20.41 16.04 -1.91
N ALA A 166 -19.64 16.47 -0.93
CA ALA A 166 -19.60 15.84 0.37
C ALA A 166 -20.89 16.11 1.17
N ASP A 167 -21.67 15.06 1.42
CA ASP A 167 -22.90 15.13 2.21
C ASP A 167 -23.21 13.78 2.88
N GLY A 168 -23.83 13.83 4.05
CA GLY A 168 -24.19 12.63 4.81
C GLY A 168 -23.04 11.98 5.61
N GLY A 169 -23.15 10.66 5.86
CA GLY A 169 -22.22 9.89 6.70
C GLY A 169 -21.60 8.69 5.98
N THR A 170 -20.58 8.07 6.58
CA THR A 170 -19.76 7.02 5.95
C THR A 170 -20.34 5.61 6.15
N ASN A 171 -20.67 4.91 5.05
CA ASN A 171 -21.11 3.50 5.04
C ASN A 171 -20.15 2.63 4.21
N ILE A 172 -19.10 2.12 4.87
CA ILE A 172 -18.01 1.38 4.22
C ILE A 172 -18.52 0.04 3.68
N LEU A 173 -19.30 -0.70 4.47
CA LEU A 173 -19.82 -2.01 4.06
C LEU A 173 -20.65 -1.92 2.77
N LYS A 174 -21.52 -0.91 2.64
CA LYS A 174 -22.32 -0.73 1.43
C LYS A 174 -21.42 -0.44 0.22
N GLY A 175 -20.43 0.44 0.37
CA GLY A 175 -19.46 0.76 -0.68
C GLY A 175 -18.69 -0.47 -1.16
N LEU A 176 -18.17 -1.28 -0.22
CA LEU A 176 -17.47 -2.53 -0.56
C LEU A 176 -18.41 -3.59 -1.16
N THR A 177 -19.66 -3.64 -0.71
CA THR A 177 -20.67 -4.57 -1.28
C THR A 177 -20.98 -4.22 -2.74
N GLU A 178 -21.10 -2.94 -3.08
CA GLU A 178 -21.27 -2.53 -4.48
C GLU A 178 -20.00 -2.80 -5.29
N ALA A 179 -18.81 -2.55 -4.73
CA ALA A 179 -17.55 -2.90 -5.40
C ALA A 179 -17.44 -4.39 -5.72
N ALA A 180 -17.88 -5.26 -4.81
CA ALA A 180 -17.96 -6.68 -5.04
C ALA A 180 -18.92 -7.02 -6.21
N LYS A 181 -20.11 -6.41 -6.24
CA LYS A 181 -21.07 -6.60 -7.34
C LYS A 181 -20.51 -6.17 -8.69
N VAL A 182 -19.78 -5.04 -8.74
CA VAL A 182 -19.11 -4.58 -9.96
C VAL A 182 -18.10 -5.63 -10.41
N LEU A 183 -17.23 -6.11 -9.52
CA LEU A 183 -16.21 -7.10 -9.85
C LEU A 183 -16.81 -8.46 -10.26
N ASP A 184 -17.93 -8.86 -9.65
CA ASP A 184 -18.63 -10.11 -9.96
C ASP A 184 -19.41 -10.01 -11.28
N GLY A 185 -19.94 -8.81 -11.60
CA GLY A 185 -20.72 -8.51 -12.80
C GLY A 185 -19.91 -8.32 -14.09
N ARG A 186 -18.57 -8.20 -13.98
CA ARG A 186 -17.67 -8.01 -15.13
C ARG A 186 -17.84 -9.10 -16.19
N ARG A 187 -18.00 -8.68 -17.46
CA ARG A 187 -18.01 -9.58 -18.63
C ARG A 187 -16.63 -10.13 -18.96
N HIS A 188 -15.62 -9.29 -18.80
CA HIS A 188 -14.22 -9.61 -19.05
C HIS A 188 -13.47 -9.53 -17.72
N LYS A 189 -12.79 -10.62 -17.35
CA LYS A 189 -12.02 -10.68 -16.09
C LYS A 189 -10.54 -10.65 -16.44
N ASN A 190 -9.91 -9.53 -16.15
CA ASN A 190 -8.47 -9.43 -16.25
C ASN A 190 -7.79 -10.29 -15.17
N ALA A 191 -6.53 -10.66 -15.42
CA ALA A 191 -5.77 -11.49 -14.51
C ALA A 191 -5.62 -10.82 -13.13
N VAL A 192 -5.47 -9.49 -13.13
CA VAL A 192 -5.29 -8.67 -11.91
C VAL A 192 -6.56 -7.88 -11.68
N ALA A 193 -7.09 -7.96 -10.46
CA ALA A 193 -8.22 -7.16 -10.00
C ALA A 193 -7.90 -6.60 -8.62
N SER A 194 -8.35 -5.37 -8.34
CA SER A 194 -8.08 -4.71 -7.06
C SER A 194 -9.17 -3.69 -6.72
N VAL A 195 -9.39 -3.48 -5.42
CA VAL A 195 -10.27 -2.43 -4.91
C VAL A 195 -9.43 -1.38 -4.18
N ILE A 196 -9.69 -0.11 -4.44
CA ILE A 196 -9.14 1.00 -3.68
C ILE A 196 -10.26 1.62 -2.85
N LEU A 197 -10.08 1.69 -1.53
CA LEU A 197 -11.00 2.38 -0.62
C LEU A 197 -10.36 3.67 -0.10
N LEU A 198 -11.00 4.81 -0.33
CA LEU A 198 -10.61 6.11 0.21
C LEU A 198 -11.62 6.54 1.29
N SER A 199 -11.15 6.84 2.50
CA SER A 199 -12.03 7.27 3.60
C SER A 199 -11.31 8.21 4.55
N ASP A 200 -11.98 9.29 4.96
CA ASP A 200 -11.53 10.16 6.06
C ASP A 200 -12.39 10.00 7.32
N GLY A 201 -13.50 9.26 7.21
CA GLY A 201 -14.46 9.03 8.30
C GLY A 201 -14.44 7.63 8.90
N GLN A 202 -15.28 7.45 9.92
CA GLN A 202 -15.56 6.16 10.56
C GLN A 202 -16.88 5.61 10.05
N ASP A 203 -17.02 4.29 9.94
CA ASP A 203 -18.31 3.69 9.56
C ASP A 203 -19.38 4.01 10.62
N THR A 204 -20.40 4.78 10.21
CA THR A 204 -21.46 5.29 11.08
C THR A 204 -22.72 4.41 11.06
N TYR A 205 -22.78 3.40 10.20
CA TYR A 205 -24.00 2.63 9.92
C TYR A 205 -23.97 1.21 10.47
N ASN A 206 -22.78 0.59 10.51
CA ASN A 206 -22.63 -0.85 10.72
C ASN A 206 -21.91 -1.18 12.03
N LEU A 207 -21.07 -0.27 12.53
CA LEU A 207 -20.26 -0.47 13.75
C LEU A 207 -20.85 0.20 15.00
N GLY A 208 -21.90 1.01 14.84
CA GLY A 208 -22.66 1.57 15.95
C GLY A 208 -23.64 0.54 16.50
N GLY A 209 -23.40 0.05 17.72
CA GLY A 209 -24.36 -0.78 18.43
C GLY A 209 -25.73 -0.08 18.45
N GLY A 210 -26.73 -0.73 17.87
CA GLY A 210 -28.09 -0.21 17.88
C GLY A 210 -28.58 0.02 19.31
N GLY A 211 -29.05 1.24 19.57
CA GLY A 211 -29.82 1.56 20.76
C GLY A 211 -29.44 2.88 21.41
N TYR A 212 -30.36 3.84 21.36
CA TYR A 212 -30.50 4.88 22.39
C TYR A 212 -30.64 4.18 23.75
N GLY A 213 -29.52 3.93 24.44
CA GLY A 213 -29.50 3.14 25.65
C GLY A 213 -28.26 3.46 26.49
N TYR A 214 -28.51 4.06 27.64
CA TYR A 214 -27.53 4.42 28.65
C TYR A 214 -26.65 3.21 29.04
N GLY A 215 -25.32 3.31 28.88
CA GLY A 215 -24.35 2.34 29.40
C GLY A 215 -23.56 1.61 28.32
N SER A 216 -22.50 2.24 27.81
CA SER A 216 -21.56 1.60 26.87
C SER A 216 -20.57 0.71 27.63
N VAL A 217 -20.84 -0.59 27.64
CA VAL A 217 -19.83 -1.63 27.86
C VAL A 217 -19.14 -1.85 26.51
N SER A 218 -17.81 -1.77 26.48
CA SER A 218 -16.96 -1.91 25.30
C SER A 218 -17.17 -3.27 24.60
N TYR A 219 -18.09 -3.33 23.63
CA TYR A 219 -18.13 -4.40 22.65
C TYR A 219 -17.04 -4.13 21.61
N SER A 220 -16.13 -5.08 21.39
CA SER A 220 -15.13 -4.98 20.33
C SER A 220 -15.83 -4.80 18.99
N LYS A 221 -15.59 -3.69 18.29
CA LYS A 221 -16.05 -3.47 16.91
C LYS A 221 -15.56 -4.64 16.04
N ASN A 222 -16.48 -5.40 15.43
CA ASN A 222 -16.13 -6.49 14.54
C ASN A 222 -15.88 -5.94 13.12
N TYR A 223 -14.68 -5.40 12.88
CA TYR A 223 -14.32 -4.78 11.61
C TYR A 223 -14.36 -5.75 10.41
N ARG A 224 -14.15 -7.05 10.65
CA ARG A 224 -14.30 -8.10 9.63
C ARG A 224 -15.70 -8.12 9.01
N ALA A 225 -16.74 -7.70 9.75
CA ALA A 225 -18.09 -7.59 9.23
C ALA A 225 -18.26 -6.51 8.13
N LEU A 226 -17.28 -5.61 7.97
CA LEU A 226 -17.28 -4.61 6.90
C LEU A 226 -16.82 -5.19 5.55
N VAL A 227 -16.20 -6.37 5.53
CA VAL A 227 -15.69 -6.99 4.31
C VAL A 227 -16.73 -7.98 3.76
N PRO A 228 -17.24 -7.78 2.53
CA PRO A 228 -18.11 -8.74 1.87
C PRO A 228 -17.43 -10.10 1.71
N GLY A 229 -18.19 -11.19 1.90
CA GLY A 229 -17.66 -12.55 1.83
C GLY A 229 -17.02 -12.92 0.48
N SER A 230 -17.46 -12.32 -0.63
CA SER A 230 -16.87 -12.54 -1.96
C SER A 230 -15.51 -11.87 -2.15
N LEU A 231 -15.18 -10.87 -1.31
CA LEU A 231 -13.87 -10.22 -1.28
C LEU A 231 -12.94 -10.84 -0.23
N LEU A 232 -13.41 -11.80 0.57
CA LEU A 232 -12.57 -12.49 1.55
C LEU A 232 -11.88 -13.70 0.93
N SER A 233 -10.67 -13.99 1.39
CA SER A 233 -9.98 -15.23 1.08
C SER A 233 -10.81 -16.40 1.61
N SER A 234 -11.33 -17.23 0.71
CA SER A 234 -12.00 -18.48 1.05
C SER A 234 -11.23 -19.64 0.44
N ALA A 235 -11.32 -20.83 1.06
CA ALA A 235 -10.58 -22.00 0.65
C ALA A 235 -10.82 -22.31 -0.84
N GLY A 236 -9.82 -22.02 -1.67
CA GLY A 236 -9.82 -22.28 -3.11
C GLY A 236 -10.40 -21.17 -4.02
N HIS A 237 -10.72 -19.98 -3.50
CA HIS A 237 -11.07 -18.80 -4.31
C HIS A 237 -10.31 -17.55 -3.84
N ARG A 238 -9.66 -16.87 -4.78
CA ARG A 238 -8.81 -15.70 -4.50
C ARG A 238 -9.64 -14.52 -3.97
N SER A 239 -9.17 -13.94 -2.87
CA SER A 239 -9.56 -12.62 -2.41
C SER A 239 -9.13 -11.55 -3.43
N THR A 240 -9.98 -10.55 -3.67
CA THR A 240 -9.55 -9.35 -4.39
C THR A 240 -8.96 -8.37 -3.36
N PRO A 241 -7.68 -7.98 -3.48
CA PRO A 241 -7.04 -7.13 -2.49
C PRO A 241 -7.71 -5.75 -2.41
N ILE A 242 -8.03 -5.32 -1.19
CA ILE A 242 -8.55 -3.97 -0.91
C ILE A 242 -7.41 -3.12 -0.35
N HIS A 243 -6.96 -2.13 -1.11
CA HIS A 243 -6.00 -1.13 -0.65
C HIS A 243 -6.76 0.05 -0.05
N THR A 244 -6.52 0.32 1.23
CA THR A 244 -7.25 1.33 1.98
C THR A 244 -6.38 2.56 2.23
N PHE A 245 -6.89 3.75 1.90
CA PHE A 245 -6.25 5.05 2.09
C PHE A 245 -7.02 5.86 3.12
N GLY A 246 -6.46 5.96 4.32
CA GLY A 246 -7.02 6.73 5.43
C GLY A 246 -6.52 8.16 5.41
N PHE A 247 -7.41 9.13 5.40
CA PHE A 247 -7.06 10.56 5.35
C PHE A 247 -7.24 11.22 6.72
N GLY A 248 -6.22 11.97 7.16
CA GLY A 248 -6.28 12.75 8.40
C GLY A 248 -6.44 11.92 9.67
N GLY A 249 -6.55 12.56 10.83
CA GLY A 249 -6.61 11.84 12.12
C GLY A 249 -7.98 11.24 12.48
N ASP A 250 -9.03 11.51 11.69
CA ASP A 250 -10.42 11.24 12.06
C ASP A 250 -10.96 9.90 11.55
N HIS A 251 -10.26 9.26 10.59
CA HIS A 251 -10.64 7.97 10.03
C HIS A 251 -10.47 6.83 11.05
N ASP A 252 -11.28 5.76 10.91
CA ASP A 252 -11.10 4.55 11.75
C ASP A 252 -9.94 3.70 11.22
N SER A 253 -8.71 4.00 11.65
CA SER A 253 -7.50 3.30 11.21
C SER A 253 -7.56 1.80 11.49
N SER A 254 -8.22 1.39 12.57
CA SER A 254 -8.39 -0.03 12.91
C SER A 254 -9.31 -0.73 11.91
N ALA A 255 -10.42 -0.08 11.51
CA ALA A 255 -11.31 -0.60 10.46
C ALA A 255 -10.57 -0.75 9.13
N MET A 256 -9.92 0.32 8.68
CA MET A 256 -9.24 0.34 7.38
C MET A 256 -8.10 -0.67 7.31
N HIS A 257 -7.28 -0.73 8.36
CA HIS A 257 -6.23 -1.75 8.46
C HIS A 257 -6.80 -3.16 8.42
N THR A 258 -7.85 -3.45 9.20
CA THR A 258 -8.47 -4.79 9.21
C THR A 258 -9.02 -5.16 7.83
N ILE A 259 -9.68 -4.24 7.13
CA ILE A 259 -10.20 -4.47 5.77
C ILE A 259 -9.06 -4.81 4.79
N ALA A 260 -7.97 -4.03 4.82
CA ALA A 260 -6.81 -4.29 3.97
C ALA A 260 -6.14 -5.62 4.32
N GLU A 261 -5.99 -5.93 5.61
CA GLU A 261 -5.35 -7.14 6.11
C GLU A 261 -6.12 -8.40 5.71
N GLU A 262 -7.44 -8.42 5.96
CA GLU A 262 -8.33 -9.56 5.69
C GLU A 262 -8.46 -9.90 4.19
N THR A 263 -8.16 -8.93 3.32
CA THR A 263 -8.22 -9.12 1.86
C THR A 263 -6.86 -9.24 1.19
N GLY A 264 -5.77 -9.08 1.94
CA GLY A 264 -4.40 -9.13 1.41
C GLY A 264 -3.93 -7.85 0.72
N GLY A 265 -4.67 -6.75 0.84
CA GLY A 265 -4.28 -5.42 0.37
C GLY A 265 -3.38 -4.65 1.35
N THR A 266 -3.18 -3.35 1.10
CA THR A 266 -2.29 -2.48 1.89
C THR A 266 -3.06 -1.35 2.57
N PHE A 267 -2.71 -1.03 3.81
CA PHE A 267 -3.21 0.18 4.50
C PHE A 267 -2.19 1.31 4.39
N SER A 268 -2.61 2.44 3.82
CA SER A 268 -1.80 3.65 3.71
C SER A 268 -2.46 4.79 4.49
N PHE A 269 -1.71 5.37 5.42
CA PHE A 269 -2.16 6.53 6.19
C PHE A 269 -1.60 7.81 5.57
N ILE A 270 -2.49 8.70 5.15
CA ILE A 270 -2.15 10.00 4.57
C ILE A 270 -2.46 11.10 5.59
N GLU A 271 -1.41 11.60 6.24
CA GLU A 271 -1.50 12.70 7.20
C GLU A 271 -1.62 14.07 6.51
N ASP A 272 -1.01 14.24 5.34
CA ASP A 272 -0.96 15.50 4.57
C ASP A 272 -1.53 15.31 3.16
N GLU A 273 -2.44 16.20 2.75
CA GLU A 273 -3.08 16.16 1.42
C GLU A 273 -2.07 16.28 0.25
N THR A 274 -0.90 16.87 0.50
CA THR A 274 0.16 17.04 -0.52
C THR A 274 0.81 15.72 -0.96
N VAL A 275 0.73 14.66 -0.13
CA VAL A 275 1.31 13.34 -0.44
C VAL A 275 0.30 12.34 -1.01
N VAL A 276 -0.96 12.74 -1.13
CA VAL A 276 -2.05 11.90 -1.66
C VAL A 276 -1.70 11.38 -3.04
N GLN A 277 -1.38 12.28 -3.97
CA GLN A 277 -1.11 11.94 -5.37
C GLN A 277 0.06 10.95 -5.51
N ASP A 278 1.12 11.14 -4.73
CA ASP A 278 2.28 10.26 -4.74
C ASP A 278 1.95 8.89 -4.12
N SER A 279 1.09 8.87 -3.09
CA SER A 279 0.63 7.62 -2.46
C SER A 279 -0.21 6.78 -3.43
N PHE A 280 -1.11 7.43 -4.18
CA PHE A 280 -1.84 6.79 -5.28
C PHE A 280 -0.92 6.30 -6.38
N ALA A 281 0.03 7.13 -6.81
CA ALA A 281 0.99 6.77 -7.85
C ALA A 281 1.83 5.54 -7.46
N GLN A 282 2.25 5.45 -6.20
CA GLN A 282 2.95 4.28 -5.67
C GLN A 282 2.08 3.02 -5.74
N CYS A 283 0.83 3.08 -5.28
CA CYS A 283 -0.08 1.93 -5.32
C CYS A 283 -0.37 1.47 -6.75
N ILE A 284 -0.70 2.39 -7.66
CA ILE A 284 -0.96 2.08 -9.07
C ILE A 284 0.29 1.53 -9.76
N GLY A 285 1.48 2.05 -9.45
CA GLY A 285 2.74 1.53 -9.97
C GLY A 285 2.99 0.07 -9.58
N GLY A 286 2.58 -0.32 -8.37
CA GLY A 286 2.56 -1.72 -7.93
C GLY A 286 1.55 -2.56 -8.70
N LEU A 287 0.28 -2.14 -8.72
CA LEU A 287 -0.81 -2.89 -9.36
C LEU A 287 -0.60 -3.11 -10.86
N LEU A 288 0.03 -2.16 -11.55
CA LEU A 288 0.36 -2.28 -12.97
C LEU A 288 1.62 -3.11 -13.26
N SER A 289 2.35 -3.53 -12.23
CA SER A 289 3.59 -4.32 -12.36
C SER A 289 3.47 -5.72 -11.78
N VAL A 290 2.26 -6.25 -11.59
CA VAL A 290 2.05 -7.64 -11.20
C VAL A 290 2.56 -8.57 -12.31
N VAL A 291 3.56 -9.37 -11.97
CA VAL A 291 4.19 -10.35 -12.88
C VAL A 291 3.96 -11.79 -12.43
N VAL A 292 3.73 -12.00 -11.14
CA VAL A 292 3.58 -13.33 -10.52
C VAL A 292 2.26 -13.38 -9.75
N GLN A 293 1.51 -14.45 -9.95
CA GLN A 293 0.28 -14.75 -9.22
C GLN A 293 0.34 -16.15 -8.60
N GLU A 294 -0.51 -16.42 -7.60
CA GLU A 294 -0.61 -17.78 -7.02
C GLU A 294 0.74 -18.35 -6.54
N ALA A 295 1.66 -17.49 -6.09
CA ALA A 295 2.98 -17.92 -5.65
C ALA A 295 2.89 -18.71 -4.35
N LEU A 296 3.22 -19.99 -4.42
CA LEU A 296 3.27 -20.91 -3.29
C LEU A 296 4.69 -21.42 -3.11
N ILE A 297 5.34 -21.00 -2.02
CA ILE A 297 6.65 -21.52 -1.65
C ILE A 297 6.46 -22.79 -0.85
N THR A 298 7.07 -23.89 -1.29
CA THR A 298 7.08 -25.17 -0.59
C THR A 298 8.52 -25.54 -0.23
N VAL A 299 8.72 -25.85 1.04
CA VAL A 299 9.98 -26.31 1.60
C VAL A 299 9.84 -27.76 2.02
N LYS A 300 10.78 -28.61 1.60
CA LYS A 300 10.86 -30.02 2.01
C LYS A 300 12.17 -30.28 2.72
N CYS A 301 12.12 -30.58 4.01
CA CYS A 301 13.29 -30.96 4.79
C CYS A 301 13.78 -32.35 4.43
N VAL A 302 15.09 -32.50 4.36
CA VAL A 302 15.73 -33.81 4.16
C VAL A 302 15.81 -34.50 5.52
N HIS A 303 15.47 -35.79 5.56
CA HIS A 303 15.50 -36.56 6.81
C HIS A 303 16.93 -36.59 7.38
N PRO A 304 17.15 -36.35 8.69
CA PRO A 304 16.18 -36.28 9.79
C PRO A 304 15.78 -34.86 10.25
N VAL A 305 16.04 -33.82 9.44
CA VAL A 305 15.74 -32.42 9.79
C VAL A 305 14.23 -32.18 9.90
N ARG A 306 13.83 -31.31 10.85
CA ARG A 306 12.41 -30.96 11.07
C ARG A 306 12.19 -29.45 11.12
N VAL A 307 11.05 -28.99 10.59
CA VAL A 307 10.61 -27.60 10.67
C VAL A 307 9.93 -27.36 12.02
N ARG A 308 10.50 -26.46 12.82
CA ARG A 308 9.96 -26.08 14.12
C ARG A 308 8.93 -24.97 14.00
N ALA A 309 9.25 -23.94 13.21
CA ALA A 309 8.39 -22.79 13.00
C ALA A 309 8.70 -22.09 11.68
N VAL A 310 7.71 -21.41 11.12
CA VAL A 310 7.87 -20.54 9.96
C VAL A 310 7.46 -19.13 10.36
N LYS A 311 8.36 -18.18 10.24
CA LYS A 311 8.08 -16.74 10.41
C LYS A 311 7.65 -16.18 9.05
N SER A 312 6.38 -16.40 8.72
CA SER A 312 5.78 -15.96 7.45
C SER A 312 5.19 -14.55 7.49
N GLY A 313 5.27 -13.83 8.62
CA GLY A 313 4.64 -12.52 8.76
C GLY A 313 3.12 -12.64 8.64
N ARG A 314 2.52 -11.95 7.67
CA ARG A 314 1.07 -12.00 7.41
C ARG A 314 0.63 -13.12 6.45
N TYR A 315 1.57 -13.88 5.91
CA TYR A 315 1.30 -14.87 4.88
C TYR A 315 0.87 -16.18 5.53
N ASP A 316 -0.18 -16.80 4.98
CA ASP A 316 -0.65 -18.10 5.42
C ASP A 316 0.48 -19.12 5.25
N SER A 317 0.83 -19.77 6.35
CA SER A 317 1.83 -20.83 6.34
C SER A 317 1.30 -22.08 7.01
N SER A 318 1.77 -23.23 6.53
CA SER A 318 1.43 -24.52 7.10
C SER A 318 2.68 -25.35 7.28
N ILE A 319 2.70 -26.15 8.35
CA ILE A 319 3.72 -27.16 8.60
C ILE A 319 2.99 -28.50 8.57
N ASP A 320 3.54 -29.47 7.85
CA ASP A 320 2.97 -30.80 7.78
C ASP A 320 2.96 -31.50 9.15
N ALA A 321 2.11 -32.52 9.30
CA ALA A 321 1.95 -33.23 10.57
C ALA A 321 3.27 -33.87 11.09
N TYR A 322 4.21 -34.16 10.20
CA TYR A 322 5.51 -34.75 10.55
C TYR A 322 6.63 -33.73 10.72
N ALA A 323 6.35 -32.44 10.52
CA ALA A 323 7.32 -31.35 10.50
C ALA A 323 8.47 -31.58 9.51
N ARG A 324 8.23 -32.23 8.36
CA ARG A 324 9.19 -32.44 7.28
C ARG A 324 8.94 -31.58 6.05
N SER A 325 7.84 -30.85 5.99
CA SER A 325 7.60 -29.87 4.94
C SER A 325 6.80 -28.70 5.47
N ALA A 326 7.03 -27.54 4.89
CA ALA A 326 6.27 -26.34 5.16
C ALA A 326 5.90 -25.64 3.86
N SER A 327 4.80 -24.89 3.87
CA SER A 327 4.38 -24.05 2.77
C SER A 327 4.10 -22.63 3.23
N VAL A 328 4.32 -21.66 2.34
CA VAL A 328 3.93 -20.26 2.52
C VAL A 328 3.20 -19.81 1.27
N ASP A 329 1.94 -19.41 1.43
CA ASP A 329 1.15 -18.80 0.35
C ASP A 329 1.48 -17.31 0.27
N VAL A 330 2.21 -16.93 -0.77
CA VAL A 330 2.68 -15.57 -1.00
C VAL A 330 1.66 -14.76 -1.80
N GLY A 331 0.83 -15.42 -2.62
CA GLY A 331 -0.13 -14.78 -3.51
C GLY A 331 0.53 -14.06 -4.69
N GLU A 332 0.42 -12.74 -4.74
CA GLU A 332 0.87 -11.91 -5.87
C GLU A 332 2.18 -11.19 -5.57
N LEU A 333 3.06 -11.10 -6.58
CA LEU A 333 4.28 -10.30 -6.53
C LEU A 333 4.37 -9.32 -7.70
N TYR A 334 4.76 -8.09 -7.37
CA TYR A 334 5.10 -7.08 -8.34
C TYR A 334 6.50 -7.33 -8.93
N ALA A 335 6.79 -6.73 -10.07
CA ALA A 335 8.10 -6.78 -10.69
C ALA A 335 9.17 -6.27 -9.72
N ASP A 336 10.27 -7.00 -9.62
CA ASP A 336 11.37 -6.76 -8.67
C ASP A 336 10.98 -6.82 -7.18
N GLU A 337 9.77 -7.24 -6.83
CA GLU A 337 9.35 -7.40 -5.42
C GLU A 337 10.05 -8.60 -4.77
N GLU A 338 10.51 -8.42 -3.54
CA GLU A 338 11.23 -9.43 -2.76
C GLU A 338 10.38 -9.89 -1.56
N ARG A 339 10.45 -11.19 -1.25
CA ARG A 339 9.87 -11.80 -0.04
C ARG A 339 10.89 -12.64 0.69
N ARG A 340 10.99 -12.43 1.99
CA ARG A 340 11.96 -13.07 2.87
C ARG A 340 11.25 -13.76 4.04
N PHE A 341 11.50 -15.04 4.22
CA PHE A 341 10.86 -15.85 5.27
C PHE A 341 11.93 -16.57 6.08
N LEU A 342 11.79 -16.55 7.40
CA LEU A 342 12.69 -17.31 8.29
C LEU A 342 12.04 -18.62 8.69
N LEU A 343 12.73 -19.73 8.42
CA LEU A 343 12.36 -21.05 8.89
C LEU A 343 13.29 -21.44 10.04
N LEU A 344 12.70 -21.77 11.18
CA LEU A 344 13.42 -22.35 12.31
C LEU A 344 13.35 -23.86 12.13
N VAL A 345 14.51 -24.50 11.99
CA VAL A 345 14.64 -25.94 11.80
C VAL A 345 15.45 -26.58 12.91
N ASP A 346 15.04 -27.78 13.32
CA ASP A 346 15.79 -28.59 14.25
C ASP A 346 16.70 -29.52 13.45
N VAL A 347 18.01 -29.31 13.62
CA VAL A 347 19.06 -29.94 12.86
C VAL A 347 19.70 -31.03 13.74
N PRO A 348 19.44 -32.32 13.46
CA PRO A 348 19.89 -33.40 14.34
C PRO A 348 21.41 -33.56 14.31
N LYS A 349 21.91 -34.33 15.28
CA LYS A 349 23.31 -34.78 15.31
C LYS A 349 23.63 -35.54 14.02
N ALA A 350 24.78 -35.22 13.42
CA ALA A 350 25.25 -35.87 12.20
C ALA A 350 26.01 -37.17 12.53
N GLY A 351 26.04 -38.14 11.61
CA GLY A 351 26.89 -39.32 11.73
C GLY A 351 28.37 -38.97 11.71
N GLU A 352 29.23 -39.85 12.21
CA GLU A 352 30.68 -39.55 12.30
C GLU A 352 31.35 -39.33 10.92
N ALA A 353 30.76 -39.89 9.86
CA ALA A 353 31.20 -39.76 8.47
C ALA A 353 30.48 -38.66 7.68
N ASP A 354 29.49 -37.99 8.28
CA ASP A 354 28.69 -36.98 7.58
C ASP A 354 29.41 -35.64 7.64
N GLU A 355 30.08 -35.26 6.55
CA GLU A 355 30.76 -33.95 6.43
C GLU A 355 29.80 -32.82 6.07
N VAL A 356 28.64 -33.14 5.49
CA VAL A 356 27.61 -32.19 5.06
C VAL A 356 26.24 -32.75 5.38
N THR A 357 25.36 -31.92 5.95
CA THR A 357 23.94 -32.25 6.11
C THR A 357 23.11 -31.42 5.15
N GLN A 358 22.35 -32.08 4.27
CA GLN A 358 21.30 -31.39 3.51
C GLN A 358 20.15 -31.05 4.45
N ILE A 359 19.75 -29.79 4.46
CA ILE A 359 18.74 -29.24 5.36
C ILE A 359 17.37 -29.29 4.70
N MET A 360 17.23 -28.67 3.54
CA MET A 360 15.94 -28.56 2.85
C MET A 360 16.10 -28.29 1.36
N LYS A 361 15.05 -28.62 0.61
CA LYS A 361 14.84 -28.21 -0.77
C LYS A 361 13.72 -27.19 -0.83
N VAL A 362 13.96 -26.09 -1.53
CA VAL A 362 13.00 -24.99 -1.66
C VAL A 362 12.47 -24.98 -3.09
N THR A 363 11.15 -24.91 -3.22
CA THR A 363 10.45 -24.84 -4.51
C THR A 363 9.39 -23.77 -4.45
N CYS A 364 9.10 -23.11 -5.57
CA CYS A 364 7.99 -22.16 -5.70
C CYS A 364 7.21 -22.49 -6.95
N THR A 365 5.90 -22.64 -6.81
CA THR A 365 4.97 -22.80 -7.91
C THR A 365 4.20 -21.50 -8.05
N TYR A 366 4.13 -20.92 -9.25
CA TYR A 366 3.37 -19.70 -9.48
C TYR A 366 2.77 -19.66 -10.88
N ARG A 367 1.82 -18.76 -11.10
CA ARG A 367 1.26 -18.43 -12.41
C ARG A 367 1.88 -17.15 -12.94
N ASP A 368 2.51 -17.24 -14.10
CA ASP A 368 3.04 -16.08 -14.82
C ASP A 368 1.86 -15.24 -15.35
N THR A 369 1.87 -13.94 -15.07
CA THR A 369 0.73 -13.07 -15.39
C THR A 369 0.64 -12.74 -16.88
N ALA A 370 1.77 -12.70 -17.58
CA ALA A 370 1.82 -12.38 -19.01
C ALA A 370 1.41 -13.57 -19.87
N THR A 371 1.84 -14.78 -19.50
CA THR A 371 1.59 -16.00 -20.29
C THR A 371 0.40 -16.82 -19.76
N GLY A 372 -0.01 -16.60 -18.51
CA GLY A 372 -1.02 -17.41 -17.82
C GLY A 372 -0.56 -18.82 -17.43
N GLN A 373 0.69 -19.20 -17.75
CA GLN A 373 1.24 -20.52 -17.52
C GLN A 373 1.64 -20.72 -16.06
N VAL A 374 1.50 -21.95 -15.56
CA VAL A 374 2.02 -22.34 -14.26
C VAL A 374 3.49 -22.73 -14.40
N VAL A 375 4.34 -22.13 -13.58
CA VAL A 375 5.79 -22.26 -13.60
C VAL A 375 6.27 -22.80 -12.26
N ASP A 376 7.04 -23.87 -12.30
CA ASP A 376 7.69 -24.44 -11.13
C ASP A 376 9.18 -24.07 -11.11
N VAL A 377 9.60 -23.38 -10.05
CA VAL A 377 10.99 -22.99 -9.82
C VAL A 377 11.53 -23.78 -8.63
N ALA A 378 12.71 -24.38 -8.80
CA ALA A 378 13.47 -24.95 -7.70
C ALA A 378 14.63 -24.01 -7.35
N GLY A 379 14.78 -23.71 -6.06
CA GLY A 379 15.98 -23.04 -5.54
C GLY A 379 17.12 -24.04 -5.33
N GLU A 380 18.26 -23.53 -4.90
CA GLU A 380 19.41 -24.37 -4.55
C GLU A 380 19.11 -25.25 -3.31
N ASP A 381 19.71 -26.45 -3.30
CA ASP A 381 19.61 -27.35 -2.14
C ASP A 381 20.34 -26.71 -0.95
N VAL A 382 19.62 -26.49 0.15
CA VAL A 382 20.19 -25.88 1.35
C VAL A 382 20.96 -26.93 2.13
N ALA A 383 22.23 -26.67 2.42
CA ALA A 383 23.08 -27.57 3.17
C ALA A 383 23.98 -26.82 4.17
N VAL A 384 24.44 -27.53 5.19
CA VAL A 384 25.39 -27.03 6.20
C VAL A 384 26.57 -27.97 6.32
N GLN A 385 27.76 -27.42 6.50
CA GLN A 385 28.96 -28.21 6.78
C GLN A 385 28.94 -28.72 8.23
N ARG A 386 29.50 -29.91 8.45
CA ARG A 386 29.52 -30.60 9.75
C ARG A 386 30.94 -30.89 10.25
N PRO A 387 31.73 -29.85 10.58
CA PRO A 387 33.05 -30.04 11.15
C PRO A 387 32.96 -30.63 12.57
N VAL A 388 34.09 -31.18 13.03
CA VAL A 388 34.23 -31.68 14.40
C VAL A 388 34.10 -30.54 15.41
N GLU A 389 34.81 -29.45 15.14
CA GLU A 389 34.78 -28.21 15.90
C GLU A 389 34.50 -27.06 14.94
N VAL A 390 33.63 -26.14 15.35
CA VAL A 390 33.33 -24.92 14.61
C VAL A 390 34.29 -23.83 15.07
N ALA A 391 34.81 -23.05 14.11
CA ALA A 391 35.69 -21.92 14.41
C ALA A 391 34.94 -20.89 15.28
N LYS A 392 35.57 -20.44 16.38
CA LYS A 392 34.94 -19.53 17.35
C LYS A 392 34.65 -18.14 16.77
N ASP A 393 35.32 -17.77 15.71
CA ASP A 393 35.20 -16.53 14.96
C ASP A 393 34.29 -16.66 13.72
N GLN A 394 33.59 -17.79 13.56
CA GLN A 394 32.62 -17.96 12.48
C GLN A 394 31.55 -16.87 12.56
N GLN A 395 31.50 -16.04 11.53
CA GLN A 395 30.51 -14.97 11.44
C GLN A 395 29.17 -15.53 10.96
N PRO A 396 28.05 -15.08 11.53
CA PRO A 396 26.72 -15.40 11.01
C PRO A 396 26.50 -14.76 9.64
N SER A 397 25.58 -15.32 8.87
CA SER A 397 25.14 -14.72 7.61
C SER A 397 24.51 -13.35 7.85
N MET A 398 25.04 -12.31 7.20
CA MET A 398 24.53 -10.94 7.30
C MET A 398 23.10 -10.81 6.77
N GLU A 399 22.73 -11.59 5.74
CA GLU A 399 21.37 -11.62 5.20
C GLU A 399 20.37 -12.18 6.22
N VAL A 400 20.74 -13.26 6.93
CA VAL A 400 19.91 -13.85 8.00
C VAL A 400 19.83 -12.90 9.20
N ALA A 401 20.95 -12.28 9.60
CA ALA A 401 20.98 -11.35 10.72
C ALA A 401 20.11 -10.11 10.46
N ARG A 402 20.17 -9.53 9.24
CA ARG A 402 19.34 -8.40 8.82
C ARG A 402 17.85 -8.76 8.89
N GLU A 403 17.49 -9.92 8.33
CA GLU A 403 16.10 -10.35 8.29
C GLU A 403 15.56 -10.71 9.69
N LYS A 404 16.39 -11.34 10.53
CA LYS A 404 16.06 -11.62 11.93
C LYS A 404 15.76 -10.35 12.71
N PHE A 405 16.59 -9.32 12.59
CA PHE A 405 16.35 -8.02 13.21
C PHE A 405 15.01 -7.41 12.77
N ARG A 406 14.69 -7.49 11.48
CA ARG A 406 13.42 -7.01 10.92
C ARG A 406 12.20 -7.76 11.47
N VAL A 407 12.27 -9.10 11.54
CA VAL A 407 11.18 -9.93 12.07
C VAL A 407 10.94 -9.62 13.55
N GLU A 408 12.01 -9.56 14.36
CA GLU A 408 11.93 -9.22 15.78
C GLU A 408 11.40 -7.79 15.99
N ALA A 409 11.80 -6.83 15.15
CA ALA A 409 11.25 -5.48 15.18
C ALA A 409 9.76 -5.44 14.85
N THR A 410 9.31 -6.25 13.90
CA THR A 410 7.88 -6.34 13.53
C THR A 410 7.05 -6.92 14.67
N GLU A 411 7.58 -7.92 15.38
CA GLU A 411 6.95 -8.50 16.59
C GLU A 411 6.87 -7.46 17.72
N ASP A 412 7.93 -6.68 17.93
CA ASP A 412 7.96 -5.62 18.93
C ASP A 412 7.03 -4.44 18.58
N ILE A 413 6.89 -4.08 17.30
CA ILE A 413 5.89 -3.11 16.83
C ILE A 413 4.47 -3.59 17.18
N ALA A 414 4.17 -4.88 16.94
CA ALA A 414 2.88 -5.45 17.30
C ALA A 414 2.65 -5.46 18.83
N ALA A 415 3.68 -5.79 19.62
CA ALA A 415 3.62 -5.76 21.07
C ALA A 415 3.43 -4.33 21.62
N ALA A 416 4.15 -3.35 21.05
CA ALA A 416 4.02 -1.94 21.39
C ALA A 416 2.62 -1.42 21.07
N ARG A 417 2.06 -1.78 19.90
CA ARG A 417 0.67 -1.47 19.56
C ARG A 417 -0.28 -2.05 20.60
N ALA A 418 -0.15 -3.34 20.94
CA ALA A 418 -1.02 -3.98 21.92
C ALA A 418 -0.95 -3.31 23.30
N ALA A 419 0.23 -2.85 23.72
CA ALA A 419 0.39 -2.06 24.95
C ALA A 419 -0.29 -0.68 24.85
N ALA A 420 -0.12 0.04 23.74
CA ALA A 420 -0.75 1.33 23.53
C ALA A 420 -2.29 1.25 23.50
N GLU A 421 -2.87 0.20 22.91
CA GLU A 421 -4.33 -0.03 22.94
C GLU A 421 -4.87 -0.36 24.34
N ARG A 422 -4.03 -0.87 25.26
CA ARG A 422 -4.36 -1.00 26.69
C ARG A 422 -4.17 0.30 27.47
N GLY A 423 -3.68 1.37 26.85
CA GLY A 423 -3.35 2.63 27.49
C GLY A 423 -1.96 2.66 28.17
N GLU A 424 -1.14 1.62 27.97
CA GLU A 424 0.20 1.48 28.53
C GLU A 424 1.25 2.15 27.62
N TYR A 425 1.10 3.45 27.35
CA TYR A 425 1.93 4.20 26.40
C TYR A 425 3.43 4.21 26.73
N THR A 426 3.78 4.26 28.02
CA THR A 426 5.18 4.21 28.46
C THR A 426 5.82 2.85 28.17
N GLU A 427 5.06 1.77 28.31
CA GLU A 427 5.54 0.42 27.98
C GLU A 427 5.66 0.25 26.47
N ALA A 428 4.70 0.78 25.70
CA ALA A 428 4.76 0.78 24.24
C ALA A 428 6.04 1.45 23.71
N ALA A 429 6.38 2.64 24.20
CA ALA A 429 7.62 3.33 23.84
C ALA A 429 8.86 2.54 24.25
N ARG A 430 8.88 1.98 25.48
CA ARG A 430 10.00 1.18 25.99
C ARG A 430 10.25 -0.10 25.19
N ILE A 431 9.21 -0.74 24.65
CA ILE A 431 9.36 -1.90 23.76
C ILE A 431 10.13 -1.50 22.50
N LEU A 432 9.75 -0.38 21.86
CA LEU A 432 10.37 0.11 20.64
C LEU A 432 11.80 0.63 20.88
N ASP A 433 12.05 1.30 22.00
CA ASP A 433 13.38 1.80 22.36
C ASP A 433 14.37 0.65 22.60
N ARG A 434 13.95 -0.41 23.31
CA ARG A 434 14.79 -1.61 23.50
C ARG A 434 15.15 -2.29 22.19
N ARG A 435 14.24 -2.29 21.21
CA ARG A 435 14.53 -2.88 19.90
C ARG A 435 15.59 -2.09 19.14
N GLN A 436 15.56 -0.76 19.22
CA GLN A 436 16.58 0.10 18.64
C GLN A 436 17.96 -0.17 19.26
N GLU A 437 18.01 -0.29 20.60
CA GLU A 437 19.24 -0.59 21.35
C GLU A 437 19.80 -1.99 21.06
N ALA A 438 18.94 -2.94 20.64
CA ALA A 438 19.33 -4.31 20.32
C ALA A 438 20.00 -4.45 18.94
N LEU A 439 20.17 -3.37 18.16
CA LEU A 439 20.83 -3.43 16.87
C LEU A 439 22.29 -3.88 17.02
N LEU A 440 22.67 -4.95 16.32
CA LEU A 440 24.04 -5.45 16.33
C LEU A 440 24.99 -4.44 15.66
N PRO A 441 26.21 -4.23 16.19
CA PRO A 441 27.20 -3.33 15.59
C PRO A 441 27.52 -3.67 14.12
N ALA A 442 27.50 -4.95 13.76
CA ALA A 442 27.72 -5.40 12.37
C ALA A 442 26.64 -4.93 11.38
N LEU A 443 25.43 -4.64 11.88
CA LEU A 443 24.30 -4.13 11.10
C LEU A 443 24.17 -2.61 11.20
N ALA A 444 24.99 -1.95 12.00
CA ALA A 444 24.88 -0.51 12.26
C ALA A 444 25.05 0.32 10.99
N ASP A 445 25.82 -0.16 10.01
CA ASP A 445 26.05 0.54 8.74
C ASP A 445 25.08 0.17 7.60
N ASP A 446 24.26 -0.86 7.80
CA ASP A 446 23.31 -1.32 6.79
C ASP A 446 22.16 -0.32 6.59
N ALA A 447 21.92 0.07 5.32
CA ALA A 447 20.92 1.07 5.00
C ALA A 447 19.48 0.67 5.38
N ARG A 448 19.13 -0.62 5.25
CA ARG A 448 17.78 -1.12 5.60
C ARG A 448 17.59 -1.11 7.11
N CYS A 449 18.60 -1.56 7.87
CA CYS A 449 18.57 -1.51 9.33
C CYS A 449 18.53 -0.07 9.87
N LYS A 450 19.31 0.85 9.28
CA LYS A 450 19.27 2.29 9.63
C LYS A 450 17.87 2.87 9.44
N ALA A 451 17.25 2.61 8.28
CA ALA A 451 15.90 3.09 7.98
C ALA A 451 14.87 2.53 8.97
N LEU A 452 14.96 1.25 9.32
CA LEU A 452 14.09 0.61 10.31
C LEU A 452 14.28 1.19 11.72
N VAL A 453 15.52 1.46 12.15
CA VAL A 453 15.77 2.08 13.45
C VAL A 453 15.17 3.49 13.54
N GLU A 454 15.29 4.29 12.48
CA GLU A 454 14.65 5.61 12.46
C GLU A 454 13.12 5.52 12.46
N GLU A 455 12.54 4.53 11.77
CA GLU A 455 11.10 4.26 11.85
C GLU A 455 10.68 3.86 13.27
N LEU A 456 11.41 2.96 13.93
CA LEU A 456 11.14 2.58 15.33
C LEU A 456 11.22 3.77 16.28
N ARG A 457 12.16 4.69 16.04
CA ARG A 457 12.32 5.93 16.81
C ARG A 457 11.13 6.87 16.64
N GLU A 458 10.65 7.02 15.41
CA GLU A 458 9.45 7.80 15.11
C GLU A 458 8.22 7.17 15.77
N LEU A 459 8.03 5.86 15.62
CA LEU A 459 6.94 5.13 16.25
C LEU A 459 6.97 5.27 17.78
N SER A 460 8.15 5.18 18.40
CA SER A 460 8.34 5.40 19.85
C SER A 460 7.82 6.77 20.28
N THR A 461 8.13 7.81 19.51
CA THR A 461 7.64 9.18 19.77
C THR A 461 6.11 9.27 19.62
N ARG A 462 5.54 8.63 18.61
CA ARG A 462 4.09 8.68 18.32
C ARG A 462 3.25 7.83 19.28
N VAL A 463 3.82 6.82 19.94
CA VAL A 463 3.13 6.03 20.98
C VAL A 463 3.33 6.56 22.40
N ALA A 464 4.16 7.58 22.60
CA ALA A 464 4.56 8.07 23.92
C ALA A 464 3.41 8.67 24.76
N SER A 465 2.32 9.10 24.13
CA SER A 465 1.16 9.64 24.84
C SER A 465 -0.15 9.28 24.15
N ARG A 466 -1.24 9.25 24.93
CA ARG A 466 -2.59 9.03 24.43
C ARG A 466 -2.95 9.94 23.27
N ARG A 467 -2.66 11.23 23.40
CA ARG A 467 -3.05 12.25 22.41
C ARG A 467 -2.36 12.02 21.07
N GLU A 468 -1.06 11.77 21.07
CA GLU A 468 -0.30 11.51 19.83
C GLU A 468 -0.70 10.17 19.22
N TYR A 469 -0.91 9.15 20.06
CA TYR A 469 -1.34 7.84 19.61
C TYR A 469 -2.71 7.87 18.93
N GLU A 470 -3.70 8.50 19.55
CA GLU A 470 -5.05 8.62 18.99
C GLU A 470 -5.09 9.49 17.73
N LYS A 471 -4.26 10.54 17.66
CA LYS A 471 -4.26 11.49 16.54
C LYS A 471 -3.62 10.93 15.26
N SER A 472 -2.46 10.27 15.37
CA SER A 472 -1.75 9.74 14.20
C SER A 472 -0.89 8.51 14.49
N GLY A 473 -0.49 8.29 15.76
CA GLY A 473 0.37 7.16 16.13
C GLY A 473 -0.24 5.80 15.85
N ARG A 474 -1.56 5.62 16.04
CA ARG A 474 -2.26 4.37 15.70
C ARG A 474 -2.20 4.09 14.20
N ALA A 475 -2.46 5.08 13.36
CA ALA A 475 -2.42 4.90 11.92
C ALA A 475 -0.99 4.62 11.42
N CYS A 476 0.01 5.35 11.93
CA CYS A 476 1.41 5.12 11.62
C CYS A 476 1.90 3.72 12.03
N ILE A 477 1.62 3.28 13.25
CA ILE A 477 2.07 1.96 13.72
C ILE A 477 1.43 0.82 12.92
N LEU A 478 0.16 0.96 12.53
CA LEU A 478 -0.55 0.00 11.68
C LEU A 478 0.03 -0.04 10.26
N THR A 479 0.41 1.13 9.72
CA THR A 479 1.02 1.25 8.40
C THR A 479 2.42 0.61 8.38
N GLY A 480 3.27 0.95 9.35
CA GLY A 480 4.62 0.36 9.49
C GLY A 480 4.56 -1.14 9.74
N TYR A 481 3.70 -1.58 10.67
CA TYR A 481 3.46 -3.01 10.92
C TYR A 481 3.04 -3.76 9.66
N SER A 482 2.00 -3.28 8.95
CA SER A 482 1.51 -3.95 7.73
C SER A 482 2.58 -4.01 6.65
N SER A 483 3.35 -2.94 6.45
CA SER A 483 4.40 -2.89 5.44
C SER A 483 5.50 -3.90 5.73
N HIS A 484 5.94 -4.04 6.98
CA HIS A 484 6.93 -5.07 7.34
C HIS A 484 6.36 -6.49 7.37
N ALA A 485 5.12 -6.68 7.84
CA ALA A 485 4.48 -8.00 7.86
C ALA A 485 4.22 -8.54 6.44
N GLN A 486 3.92 -7.65 5.50
CA GLN A 486 3.74 -7.95 4.07
C GLN A 486 5.04 -7.87 3.27
N GLN A 487 6.05 -7.12 3.74
CA GLN A 487 7.24 -6.74 2.96
C GLN A 487 6.90 -5.98 1.67
N ARG A 488 5.81 -5.20 1.72
CA ARG A 488 5.27 -4.44 0.60
C ARG A 488 5.20 -2.97 0.97
N ALA A 489 5.53 -2.10 0.03
CA ALA A 489 5.49 -0.67 0.29
C ALA A 489 4.04 -0.20 0.39
N ALA A 490 3.68 0.34 1.56
CA ALA A 490 2.54 1.24 1.72
C ALA A 490 3.05 2.68 1.81
N SER A 491 2.17 3.65 1.61
CA SER A 491 2.53 5.05 1.83
C SER A 491 2.54 5.32 3.34
N ALA A 492 3.70 5.70 3.86
CA ALA A 492 3.90 5.97 5.27
C ALA A 492 3.53 7.41 5.63
N CYS A 493 3.30 7.66 6.93
CA CYS A 493 3.20 9.01 7.45
C CYS A 493 4.53 9.74 7.26
N VAL A 494 4.56 10.69 6.32
CA VAL A 494 5.72 11.56 6.14
C VAL A 494 5.68 12.57 7.28
N ALA A 495 6.58 12.46 8.25
CA ALA A 495 6.86 13.57 9.14
C ALA A 495 7.27 14.77 8.28
N GLY A 496 6.44 15.81 8.26
CA GLY A 496 6.78 17.07 7.61
C GLY A 496 8.15 17.53 8.09
N ALA A 497 9.01 17.93 7.15
CA ALA A 497 10.33 18.49 7.41
C ALA A 497 10.25 19.86 8.13
N GLY A 498 9.63 19.90 9.31
CA GLY A 498 9.35 21.08 10.13
C GLY A 498 9.94 20.99 11.54
N GLY A 499 10.82 20.04 11.81
CA GLY A 499 11.42 19.80 13.13
C GLY A 499 12.95 19.74 13.12
N GLY A 500 13.61 20.89 12.95
CA GLY A 500 14.77 21.30 13.76
C GLY A 500 16.06 20.47 13.87
N TYR A 501 16.25 19.31 13.25
CA TYR A 501 17.52 18.58 13.34
C TYR A 501 18.16 18.38 11.97
N ARG A 502 18.97 19.37 11.58
CA ARG A 502 20.01 19.18 10.56
C ARG A 502 21.16 18.41 11.18
N CYS A 503 21.50 17.24 10.64
CA CYS A 503 22.84 16.69 10.83
C CYS A 503 23.86 17.72 10.31
N PRO A 504 24.92 18.05 11.08
CA PRO A 504 25.98 18.88 10.55
C PRO A 504 26.71 18.14 9.43
N PRO A 505 27.10 18.82 8.33
CA PRO A 505 27.88 18.19 7.27
C PRO A 505 29.26 17.77 7.81
N PRO A 506 29.84 16.67 7.29
CA PRO A 506 31.21 16.30 7.63
C PRO A 506 32.17 17.44 7.25
N PRO A 507 33.18 17.75 8.08
CA PRO A 507 34.12 18.80 7.78
C PRO A 507 35.05 18.33 6.64
N GLY A 508 34.88 18.92 5.45
CA GLY A 508 35.85 18.80 4.35
C GLY A 508 35.26 18.26 3.05
N GLY A 509 34.63 19.13 2.27
CA GLY A 509 34.26 18.86 0.88
C GLY A 509 33.82 20.16 0.21
N ALA A 510 34.70 20.75 -0.58
CA ALA A 510 34.45 22.01 -1.26
C ALA A 510 33.46 21.86 -2.42
N GLY A 511 32.45 22.73 -2.46
CA GLY A 511 31.83 23.23 -3.70
C GLY A 511 30.86 22.31 -4.45
N GLY A 512 29.58 22.34 -4.07
CA GLY A 512 28.47 21.92 -4.92
C GLY A 512 27.20 22.69 -4.52
N MET A 513 26.72 23.56 -5.40
CA MET A 513 25.53 24.38 -5.19
C MET A 513 24.28 23.50 -5.01
N GLY A 514 23.60 23.63 -3.86
CA GLY A 514 22.43 22.82 -3.51
C GLY A 514 21.16 23.23 -4.26
N MET A 515 20.52 22.26 -4.91
CA MET A 515 19.09 22.32 -5.21
C MET A 515 18.32 21.95 -3.94
N GLY A 516 17.28 22.71 -3.62
CA GLY A 516 16.40 22.46 -2.48
C GLY A 516 15.74 21.09 -2.58
N GLY A 517 15.96 20.23 -1.58
CA GLY A 517 15.33 18.91 -1.51
C GLY A 517 13.84 19.03 -1.21
N ALA A 518 13.00 18.70 -2.18
CA ALA A 518 11.59 18.40 -1.94
C ALA A 518 11.49 17.12 -1.08
N ALA A 519 10.57 17.10 -0.12
CA ALA A 519 10.29 15.93 0.71
C ALA A 519 10.02 14.71 -0.19
N SER A 520 10.80 13.64 -0.02
CA SER A 520 10.56 12.39 -0.75
C SER A 520 9.40 11.65 -0.11
N VAL A 521 8.36 11.36 -0.89
CA VAL A 521 7.31 10.40 -0.51
C VAL A 521 7.85 8.98 -0.32
N PHE A 522 9.04 8.70 -0.85
CA PHE A 522 9.93 7.66 -0.32
C PHE A 522 10.55 8.18 0.98
N GLY A 523 9.72 8.40 2.00
CA GLY A 523 10.19 8.75 3.33
C GLY A 523 11.10 7.65 3.89
N PHE A 524 11.77 7.96 5.00
CA PHE A 524 12.47 6.96 5.79
C PHE A 524 11.51 5.81 6.19
N GLY A 525 12.04 4.60 6.37
CA GLY A 525 11.27 3.43 6.83
C GLY A 525 10.69 2.54 5.70
N ALA A 526 9.62 1.82 6.02
CA ALA A 526 9.05 0.77 5.19
C ALA A 526 8.57 1.21 3.80
N ALA A 527 8.11 2.45 3.64
CA ALA A 527 7.65 3.00 2.36
C ALA A 527 8.76 3.04 1.30
N GLY A 528 10.00 3.36 1.71
CA GLY A 528 11.16 3.33 0.82
C GLY A 528 11.78 1.94 0.67
N ALA A 529 11.81 1.16 1.76
CA ALA A 529 12.50 -0.13 1.80
C ALA A 529 11.91 -1.20 0.86
N TYR A 530 10.61 -1.12 0.58
CA TYR A 530 9.88 -2.09 -0.25
C TYR A 530 9.38 -1.53 -1.58
N ALA A 531 9.75 -0.28 -1.93
CA ALA A 531 9.28 0.36 -3.16
C ALA A 531 9.96 -0.28 -4.37
N THR A 532 9.17 -0.79 -5.32
CA THR A 532 9.69 -1.35 -6.57
C THR A 532 10.06 -0.23 -7.56
N PRO A 533 10.91 -0.50 -8.56
CA PRO A 533 11.22 0.47 -9.61
C PRO A 533 9.97 1.02 -10.31
N ALA A 534 8.96 0.20 -10.55
CA ALA A 534 7.70 0.62 -11.17
C ALA A 534 6.95 1.65 -10.30
N MET A 535 6.88 1.44 -8.99
CA MET A 535 6.33 2.42 -8.05
C MET A 535 7.10 3.73 -8.09
N GLN A 536 8.44 3.65 -8.08
CA GLN A 536 9.31 4.82 -8.12
C GLN A 536 9.13 5.65 -9.39
N MET A 537 9.08 4.99 -10.54
CA MET A 537 8.81 5.64 -11.83
C MET A 537 7.44 6.32 -11.85
N MET A 538 6.40 5.67 -11.31
CA MET A 538 5.05 6.23 -11.31
C MET A 538 4.93 7.47 -10.43
N VAL A 539 5.55 7.45 -9.24
CA VAL A 539 5.66 8.64 -8.39
C VAL A 539 6.45 9.75 -9.08
N GLY A 540 7.55 9.42 -9.76
CA GLY A 540 8.34 10.38 -10.54
C GLY A 540 7.52 11.05 -11.65
N ALA A 541 6.79 10.27 -12.44
CA ALA A 541 5.90 10.76 -13.49
C ALA A 541 4.78 11.64 -12.92
N SER A 542 4.17 11.22 -11.82
CA SER A 542 3.14 11.99 -11.10
C SER A 542 3.64 13.39 -10.70
N ARG A 543 4.85 13.48 -10.15
CA ARG A 543 5.48 14.76 -9.77
C ARG A 543 5.76 15.66 -10.96
N GLN A 544 6.27 15.10 -12.06
CA GLN A 544 6.52 15.86 -13.30
C GLN A 544 5.23 16.46 -13.86
N VAL A 545 4.13 15.71 -13.87
CA VAL A 545 2.81 16.23 -14.31
C VAL A 545 2.35 17.38 -13.41
N ARG A 546 2.52 17.25 -12.09
CA ARG A 546 2.16 18.30 -11.13
C ARG A 546 2.97 19.58 -11.35
N GLU A 547 4.27 19.46 -11.58
CA GLU A 547 5.15 20.60 -11.87
C GLU A 547 4.76 21.29 -13.18
N GLN A 548 4.41 20.54 -14.22
CA GLN A 548 3.93 21.08 -15.49
C GLN A 548 2.59 21.82 -15.34
N GLN A 549 1.65 21.28 -14.55
CA GLN A 549 0.37 21.95 -14.27
C GLN A 549 0.55 23.25 -13.48
N GLN A 550 1.48 23.29 -12.52
CA GLN A 550 1.81 24.50 -11.77
C GLN A 550 2.47 25.58 -12.65
N GLN A 551 3.30 25.18 -13.62
CA GLN A 551 3.92 26.10 -14.58
C GLN A 551 2.94 26.67 -15.61
N GLN A 552 1.80 25.99 -15.86
CA GLN A 552 0.77 26.42 -16.80
C GLN A 552 -0.31 27.32 -16.18
N GLN A 553 -0.31 27.57 -14.86
CA GLN A 553 -1.21 28.54 -14.25
C GLN A 553 -0.72 29.98 -14.51
N PRO A 554 -1.51 30.86 -15.15
CA PRO A 554 -1.09 32.24 -15.40
C PRO A 554 -0.97 33.01 -14.09
N SER A 555 0.17 33.68 -13.91
CA SER A 555 0.50 34.53 -12.77
C SER A 555 -0.33 35.83 -12.75
N THR A 556 -1.64 35.74 -12.54
CA THR A 556 -2.45 36.91 -12.22
C THR A 556 -2.37 37.16 -10.72
N LEU A 557 -1.41 37.99 -10.29
CA LEU A 557 -1.49 38.94 -9.16
C LEU A 557 -0.07 39.43 -8.76
N LYS A 558 0.57 40.22 -9.64
CA LYS A 558 1.48 41.29 -9.18
C LYS A 558 0.79 42.61 -9.48
N ARG A 559 0.01 43.11 -8.52
CA ARG A 559 -0.49 44.50 -8.55
C ARG A 559 0.73 45.43 -8.58
N LYS A 560 0.88 46.15 -9.69
CA LYS A 560 1.70 47.37 -9.79
C LYS A 560 1.17 48.37 -8.74
N SER A 561 1.91 48.58 -7.67
CA SER A 561 1.82 49.82 -6.91
C SER A 561 2.56 50.92 -7.68
N GLY A 562 1.88 51.49 -8.67
CA GLY A 562 2.25 52.80 -9.22
C GLY A 562 1.61 53.86 -8.34
N SER A 563 2.43 54.58 -7.58
CA SER A 563 2.01 55.77 -6.85
C SER A 563 1.91 56.94 -7.83
N ASP A 564 0.69 57.25 -8.26
CA ASP A 564 0.33 58.61 -8.68
C ASP A 564 -0.28 59.33 -7.48
N GLY A 565 0.30 60.46 -7.11
CA GLY A 565 -0.16 61.30 -6.02
C GLY A 565 0.61 62.62 -6.04
N GLY A 566 0.18 63.53 -6.92
CA GLY A 566 0.63 64.91 -6.88
C GLY A 566 0.06 65.63 -5.66
N ASN A 567 0.94 66.38 -4.98
CA ASN A 567 0.74 67.80 -4.70
C ASN A 567 2.11 68.46 -4.54
#